data_AF-A0A842R4S4-F1
#
_entry.id   AF-A0A842R4S4-F1
#
_cell.length_a   1.000
_cell.length_b   1.000
_cell.length_c   1.000
_cell.angle_alpha   90.00
_cell.angle_beta   90.00
_cell.angle_gamma   90.00
#
_symmetry.space_group_name_H-M   'P 1'
#
loop_
_entity.id
_entity.type
_entity.pdbx_description
1 polymer ?
#
loop_
_entity_poly.entity_id
_entity_poly.type
_entity_poly.pdbx_seq_one_letter_code
_entity_poly.pdbx_strand_id
1 'polypeptide(L)'
;MPVTDFQHPDDFFSCYIPAHTVDFTEPGEVDARLEITDNFLEKHPIKDVGFEFVSFERKLGKAFLDTQEQGFRHMKDAIETTHDTKVHASLHFPHKVDDRYSLATKNNEKLLAMLEQIVALSNTIGIKVIVLHAGENITRGCWMQVKNNHEYKRKKLGEIATTLGGMVDIMERDGYEGSISLENMPWPFDVPGFSLTNMLPSDFDYIFSRLEEQGITKGEEIGVCVDLCHSWILSKAAIAAREIQTRKDIHWEPPGIFSREREEFMKLQDPIWFSSHLLECINHVHVADSSGSIVVGDSGEILSQPTEGEELGKGEFSASPRFSESLALIATGLKEDHKLICTLEIKDEDFMNPVNTKRSLEALHHLFK
;
A
#
# COMPACT_ATOMS: atom_id res chain seq x y z
N MET A 1 9.29 -14.90 17.89
CA MET A 1 10.68 -15.23 18.32
C MET A 1 11.49 -13.95 18.24
N PRO A 2 12.48 -13.67 19.10
CA PRO A 2 13.36 -12.53 18.88
C PRO A 2 14.27 -12.89 17.69
N VAL A 3 14.02 -12.25 16.55
CA VAL A 3 14.88 -12.41 15.37
C VAL A 3 16.07 -11.47 15.58
N THR A 4 17.16 -12.01 16.09
CA THR A 4 18.45 -11.32 16.23
C THR A 4 19.39 -11.91 15.20
N ASP A 5 19.88 -11.05 14.30
CA ASP A 5 20.72 -11.32 13.12
C ASP A 5 19.94 -11.47 11.80
N PHE A 6 19.33 -10.38 11.34
CA PHE A 6 19.05 -10.22 9.91
C PHE A 6 20.36 -9.86 9.21
N GLN A 7 20.84 -10.74 8.34
CA GLN A 7 21.75 -10.29 7.29
C GLN A 7 20.94 -9.40 6.36
N HIS A 8 21.32 -8.13 6.25
CA HIS A 8 20.78 -7.28 5.20
C HIS A 8 21.02 -7.96 3.85
N PRO A 9 20.05 -7.98 2.92
CA PRO A 9 20.39 -8.34 1.56
C PRO A 9 21.51 -7.41 1.12
N ASP A 10 22.63 -7.97 0.67
CA ASP A 10 23.83 -7.22 0.24
C ASP A 10 23.52 -6.28 -0.96
N ASP A 11 22.33 -6.42 -1.58
CA ASP A 11 21.84 -5.57 -2.68
C ASP A 11 20.30 -5.48 -2.68
N PHE A 12 19.71 -4.30 -2.45
CA PHE A 12 18.25 -4.10 -2.57
C PHE A 12 17.69 -4.50 -3.93
N PHE A 13 18.44 -4.26 -5.02
CA PHE A 13 17.97 -4.53 -6.37
C PHE A 13 17.98 -6.01 -6.74
N SER A 14 18.54 -6.89 -5.89
CA SER A 14 18.35 -8.33 -6.05
C SER A 14 16.96 -8.79 -5.65
N CYS A 15 16.30 -8.06 -4.74
CA CYS A 15 15.00 -8.43 -4.17
C CYS A 15 13.86 -7.51 -4.60
N TYR A 16 14.17 -6.28 -5.00
CA TYR A 16 13.18 -5.25 -5.29
C TYR A 16 13.38 -4.61 -6.66
N ILE A 17 12.24 -4.29 -7.28
CA ILE A 17 12.14 -3.42 -8.45
C ILE A 17 11.76 -2.03 -7.90
N PRO A 18 12.65 -1.03 -7.91
CA PRO A 18 12.30 0.31 -7.47
C PRO A 18 11.25 0.88 -8.42
N ALA A 19 10.16 1.37 -7.85
CA ALA A 19 9.10 2.00 -8.60
C ALA A 19 8.69 3.32 -7.96
N HIS A 20 7.98 4.15 -8.70
CA HIS A 20 7.32 5.34 -8.17
C HIS A 20 6.01 5.59 -8.89
N THR A 21 5.12 6.29 -8.19
CA THR A 21 3.77 6.58 -8.66
C THR A 21 3.77 7.60 -9.82
N VAL A 22 2.94 7.37 -10.84
CA VAL A 22 2.79 8.25 -12.01
C VAL A 22 1.32 8.38 -12.41
N ASP A 23 0.87 9.61 -12.64
CA ASP A 23 -0.37 9.88 -13.37
C ASP A 23 -0.07 9.94 -14.88
N PHE A 24 -0.22 8.82 -15.58
CA PHE A 24 0.02 8.78 -17.02
C PHE A 24 -1.03 9.53 -17.85
N THR A 25 -2.03 10.16 -17.21
CA THR A 25 -2.98 11.03 -17.92
C THR A 25 -2.55 12.47 -18.03
N GLU A 26 -1.50 12.85 -17.32
CA GLU A 26 -0.95 14.21 -17.34
C GLU A 26 0.42 14.18 -18.04
N PRO A 27 0.53 14.63 -19.30
CA PRO A 27 1.78 14.56 -20.06
C PRO A 27 2.98 15.23 -19.37
N GLY A 28 2.74 16.34 -18.66
CA GLY A 28 3.80 17.02 -17.90
C GLY A 28 4.33 16.19 -16.73
N GLU A 29 3.49 15.33 -16.14
CA GLU A 29 3.92 14.36 -15.12
C GLU A 29 4.75 13.25 -15.77
N VAL A 30 4.30 12.70 -16.90
CA VAL A 30 5.02 11.65 -17.66
C VAL A 30 6.43 12.12 -18.04
N ASP A 31 6.56 13.30 -18.65
CA ASP A 31 7.85 13.85 -19.07
C ASP A 31 8.79 14.06 -17.87
N ALA A 32 8.27 14.61 -16.78
CA ALA A 32 9.06 14.87 -15.58
C ALA A 32 9.54 13.58 -14.90
N ARG A 33 8.68 12.55 -14.87
CA ARG A 33 8.98 11.23 -14.30
C ARG A 33 9.96 10.46 -15.16
N LEU A 34 9.86 10.58 -16.48
CA LEU A 34 10.82 10.03 -17.43
C LEU A 34 12.20 10.67 -17.22
N GLU A 35 12.30 12.00 -17.18
CA GLU A 35 13.57 12.71 -16.98
C GLU A 35 14.26 12.29 -15.67
N ILE A 36 13.51 12.16 -14.57
CA ILE A 36 14.09 11.72 -13.30
C ILE A 36 14.60 10.30 -13.37
N THR A 37 13.80 9.40 -13.95
CA THR A 37 14.15 7.98 -14.02
C THR A 37 15.36 7.78 -14.91
N ASP A 38 15.41 8.46 -16.05
CA ASP A 38 16.54 8.49 -16.97
C ASP A 38 17.84 8.94 -16.26
N ASN A 39 17.80 10.09 -15.60
CA ASN A 39 18.93 10.62 -14.82
C ASN A 39 19.37 9.68 -13.67
N PHE A 40 18.43 8.97 -13.05
CA PHE A 40 18.72 8.02 -11.98
C PHE A 40 19.46 6.80 -12.55
N LEU A 41 18.97 6.24 -13.67
CA LEU A 41 19.55 5.08 -14.33
C LEU A 41 20.94 5.36 -14.93
N GLU A 42 21.19 6.58 -15.43
CA GLU A 42 22.53 6.99 -15.87
C GLU A 42 23.57 6.91 -14.75
N LYS A 43 23.18 7.27 -13.52
CA LYS A 43 24.09 7.26 -12.35
C LYS A 43 24.15 5.90 -11.68
N HIS A 44 23.03 5.18 -11.65
CA HIS A 44 22.86 3.93 -10.92
C HIS A 44 22.27 2.88 -11.87
N PRO A 45 23.10 2.28 -12.74
CA PRO A 45 22.59 1.31 -13.71
C PRO A 45 22.03 0.07 -13.01
N ILE A 46 20.73 -0.15 -13.16
CA ILE A 46 20.01 -1.32 -12.63
C ILE A 46 19.22 -2.01 -13.75
N LYS A 47 18.88 -3.29 -13.55
CA LYS A 47 18.24 -4.11 -14.60
C LYS A 47 16.72 -3.99 -14.66
N ASP A 48 16.09 -3.48 -13.61
CA ASP A 48 14.64 -3.41 -13.49
C ASP A 48 14.24 -2.08 -12.84
N VAL A 49 13.21 -1.43 -13.38
CA VAL A 49 12.54 -0.27 -12.77
C VAL A 49 11.03 -0.43 -12.97
N GLY A 50 10.22 0.13 -12.08
CA GLY A 50 8.76 0.06 -12.17
C GLY A 50 8.09 1.43 -12.14
N PHE A 51 6.82 1.44 -12.54
CA PHE A 51 5.93 2.57 -12.36
C PHE A 51 4.60 2.08 -11.82
N GLU A 52 4.08 2.78 -10.82
CA GLU A 52 2.74 2.53 -10.35
C GLU A 52 1.77 3.55 -10.93
N PHE A 53 0.74 3.05 -11.58
CA PHE A 53 -0.32 3.88 -12.13
C PHE A 53 -1.21 4.35 -10.98
N VAL A 54 -1.56 5.64 -10.97
CA VAL A 54 -2.69 6.12 -10.18
C VAL A 54 -3.91 6.40 -11.05
N SER A 55 -5.05 5.90 -10.59
CA SER A 55 -6.34 6.15 -11.23
C SER A 55 -7.18 7.12 -10.42
N PHE A 56 -7.28 8.37 -10.89
CA PHE A 56 -8.25 9.34 -10.36
C PHE A 56 -9.64 9.14 -11.00
N GLU A 57 -10.65 8.91 -10.16
CA GLU A 57 -12.02 8.51 -10.54
C GLU A 57 -12.71 9.39 -11.59
N ARG A 58 -12.38 10.69 -11.64
CA ARG A 58 -13.09 11.68 -12.49
C ARG A 58 -12.90 11.47 -13.98
N LYS A 59 -12.06 10.53 -14.40
CA LYS A 59 -11.69 10.32 -15.80
C LYS A 59 -11.87 8.88 -16.28
N LEU A 60 -12.44 7.97 -15.50
CA LEU A 60 -12.50 6.55 -15.89
C LEU A 60 -13.38 6.28 -17.13
N GLY A 61 -12.81 5.60 -18.13
CA GLY A 61 -13.44 5.21 -19.39
C GLY A 61 -12.41 4.88 -20.48
N LYS A 62 -12.83 4.34 -21.62
CA LYS A 62 -11.92 3.86 -22.69
C LYS A 62 -10.83 4.89 -23.08
N ALA A 63 -11.20 6.13 -23.34
CA ALA A 63 -10.25 7.17 -23.74
C ALA A 63 -9.19 7.47 -22.66
N PHE A 64 -9.53 7.30 -21.38
CA PHE A 64 -8.58 7.46 -20.28
C PHE A 64 -7.62 6.29 -20.18
N LEU A 65 -8.11 5.06 -20.35
CA LEU A 65 -7.26 3.88 -20.39
C LEU A 65 -6.31 3.93 -21.59
N ASP A 66 -6.80 4.37 -22.75
CA ASP A 66 -5.99 4.59 -23.95
C ASP A 66 -4.89 5.63 -23.69
N THR A 67 -5.17 6.67 -22.89
CA THR A 67 -4.18 7.72 -22.52
C THR A 67 -3.13 7.16 -21.55
N GLN A 68 -3.56 6.44 -20.51
CA GLN A 68 -2.66 5.77 -19.56
C GLN A 68 -1.72 4.80 -20.28
N GLU A 69 -2.27 3.98 -21.19
CA GLU A 69 -1.50 3.04 -22.03
C GLU A 69 -0.44 3.78 -22.87
N GLN A 70 -0.83 4.87 -23.54
CA GLN A 70 0.09 5.64 -24.39
C GLN A 70 1.21 6.29 -23.58
N GLY A 71 0.88 6.93 -22.46
CA GLY A 71 1.86 7.55 -21.56
C GLY A 71 2.87 6.53 -21.03
N PHE A 72 2.38 5.37 -20.58
CA PHE A 72 3.26 4.30 -20.11
C PHE A 72 4.14 3.71 -21.21
N ARG A 73 3.58 3.42 -22.39
CA ARG A 73 4.38 2.90 -23.52
C ARG A 73 5.46 3.88 -23.93
N HIS A 74 5.16 5.18 -23.97
CA HIS A 74 6.15 6.20 -24.27
C HIS A 74 7.33 6.15 -23.27
N MET A 75 7.02 6.14 -21.98
CA MET A 75 8.04 6.09 -20.92
C MET A 75 8.82 4.77 -20.95
N LYS A 76 8.14 3.65 -21.13
CA LYS A 76 8.73 2.31 -21.25
C LYS A 76 9.70 2.24 -22.43
N ASP A 77 9.25 2.58 -23.63
CA ASP A 77 10.06 2.50 -24.85
C ASP A 77 11.30 3.40 -24.74
N ALA A 78 11.15 4.60 -24.16
CA ALA A 78 12.26 5.52 -23.95
C ALA A 78 13.33 4.94 -23.01
N ILE A 79 12.91 4.36 -21.89
CA ILE A 79 13.83 3.76 -20.90
C ILE A 79 14.47 2.49 -21.45
N GLU A 80 13.70 1.54 -21.98
CA GLU A 80 14.23 0.25 -22.46
C GLU A 80 15.11 0.39 -23.71
N THR A 81 14.95 1.47 -24.48
CA THR A 81 15.82 1.76 -25.64
C THR A 81 17.13 2.43 -25.21
N THR A 82 17.10 3.26 -24.18
CA THR A 82 18.25 4.07 -23.75
C THR A 82 19.11 3.33 -22.72
N HIS A 83 18.47 2.53 -21.88
CA HIS A 83 19.08 1.78 -20.79
C HIS A 83 18.91 0.28 -21.01
N ASP A 84 19.88 -0.53 -20.58
CA ASP A 84 19.73 -2.00 -20.52
C ASP A 84 18.92 -2.40 -19.26
N THR A 85 17.71 -1.85 -19.17
CA THR A 85 16.80 -1.89 -18.02
C THR A 85 15.41 -2.27 -18.51
N LYS A 86 14.73 -3.19 -17.82
CA LYS A 86 13.33 -3.56 -18.08
C LYS A 86 12.37 -2.70 -17.26
N VAL A 87 11.25 -2.33 -17.87
CA VAL A 87 10.21 -1.53 -17.21
C VAL A 87 9.02 -2.40 -16.82
N HIS A 88 8.65 -2.31 -15.55
CA HIS A 88 7.54 -3.04 -14.91
C HIS A 88 6.41 -2.09 -14.53
N ALA A 89 5.22 -2.66 -14.27
CA ALA A 89 4.03 -1.87 -13.93
C ALA A 89 3.21 -2.51 -12.80
N SER A 90 2.78 -1.67 -11.86
CA SER A 90 1.67 -1.92 -10.93
C SER A 90 0.58 -0.86 -11.13
N LEU A 91 -0.59 -1.08 -10.55
CA LEU A 91 -1.69 -0.11 -10.58
C LEU A 91 -2.31 -0.01 -9.20
N HIS A 92 -2.38 1.20 -8.66
CA HIS A 92 -3.15 1.49 -7.46
C HIS A 92 -4.58 1.91 -7.84
N PHE A 93 -5.55 1.08 -7.46
CA PHE A 93 -6.95 1.21 -7.86
C PHE A 93 -7.94 0.94 -6.72
N PRO A 94 -8.94 1.81 -6.49
CA PRO A 94 -8.94 3.22 -6.84
C PRO A 94 -8.02 4.01 -5.88
N HIS A 95 -7.26 4.99 -6.41
CA HIS A 95 -6.36 5.82 -5.59
C HIS A 95 -7.09 6.64 -4.52
N LYS A 96 -8.36 7.00 -4.78
CA LYS A 96 -9.26 7.58 -3.78
C LYS A 96 -10.50 6.73 -3.71
N VAL A 97 -10.94 6.36 -2.52
CA VAL A 97 -12.10 5.49 -2.38
C VAL A 97 -13.37 6.32 -2.29
N ASP A 98 -14.07 6.57 -3.39
CA ASP A 98 -15.51 6.85 -3.33
C ASP A 98 -16.25 5.60 -2.87
N ASP A 99 -17.32 5.78 -2.11
CA ASP A 99 -18.21 4.69 -1.66
C ASP A 99 -18.67 3.78 -2.81
N ARG A 100 -18.74 4.31 -4.04
CA ARG A 100 -19.07 3.55 -5.27
C ARG A 100 -18.04 2.47 -5.63
N TYR A 101 -16.81 2.58 -5.12
CA TYR A 101 -15.69 1.70 -5.45
C TYR A 101 -15.08 1.02 -4.23
N SER A 102 -15.77 1.07 -3.11
CA SER A 102 -15.37 0.35 -1.90
C SER A 102 -15.60 -1.15 -2.02
N LEU A 103 -14.57 -1.92 -1.66
CA LEU A 103 -14.64 -3.37 -1.51
C LEU A 103 -15.63 -3.82 -0.43
N ALA A 104 -15.89 -2.95 0.56
CA ALA A 104 -16.69 -3.26 1.74
C ALA A 104 -18.17 -2.88 1.57
N THR A 105 -18.67 -2.78 0.34
CA THR A 105 -20.08 -2.46 0.05
C THR A 105 -20.82 -3.65 -0.53
N LYS A 106 -22.12 -3.75 -0.22
CA LYS A 106 -22.99 -4.80 -0.78
C LYS A 106 -23.29 -4.65 -2.27
N ASN A 107 -23.04 -3.49 -2.86
CA ASN A 107 -23.32 -3.20 -4.26
C ASN A 107 -22.02 -2.84 -4.98
N ASN A 108 -21.24 -3.88 -5.28
CA ASN A 108 -19.93 -3.79 -5.92
C ASN A 108 -20.00 -3.88 -7.45
N GLU A 109 -21.20 -3.90 -8.06
CA GLU A 109 -21.37 -4.04 -9.52
C GLU A 109 -20.56 -3.01 -10.32
N LYS A 110 -20.51 -1.76 -9.84
CA LYS A 110 -19.72 -0.70 -10.47
C LYS A 110 -18.22 -0.92 -10.33
N LEU A 111 -17.77 -1.37 -9.16
CA LEU A 111 -16.37 -1.68 -8.93
C LEU A 111 -15.93 -2.84 -9.82
N LEU A 112 -16.73 -3.92 -9.87
CA LEU A 112 -16.47 -5.09 -10.71
C LEU A 112 -16.46 -4.72 -12.19
N ALA A 113 -17.43 -3.95 -12.68
CA ALA A 113 -17.44 -3.47 -14.08
C ALA A 113 -16.25 -2.55 -14.42
N MET A 114 -15.68 -1.86 -13.44
CA MET A 114 -14.44 -1.12 -13.64
C MET A 114 -13.22 -2.04 -13.59
N LEU A 115 -13.23 -3.07 -12.76
CA LEU A 115 -12.16 -4.07 -12.77
C LEU A 115 -12.05 -4.74 -14.15
N GLU A 116 -13.15 -5.03 -14.84
CA GLU A 116 -13.08 -5.59 -16.21
C GLU A 116 -12.26 -4.70 -17.16
N GLN A 117 -12.44 -3.38 -17.06
CA GLN A 117 -11.68 -2.41 -17.84
C GLN A 117 -10.21 -2.34 -17.41
N ILE A 118 -9.95 -2.41 -16.11
CA ILE A 118 -8.59 -2.43 -15.54
C ILE A 118 -7.85 -3.70 -15.94
N VAL A 119 -8.50 -4.87 -15.92
CA VAL A 119 -7.94 -6.14 -16.36
C VAL A 119 -7.58 -6.08 -17.85
N ALA A 120 -8.45 -5.51 -18.68
CA ALA A 120 -8.15 -5.31 -20.10
C ALA A 120 -6.91 -4.42 -20.32
N LEU A 121 -6.78 -3.30 -19.60
CA LEU A 121 -5.58 -2.47 -19.62
C LEU A 121 -4.37 -3.28 -19.13
N SER A 122 -4.51 -3.98 -18.01
CA SER A 122 -3.45 -4.75 -17.37
C SER A 122 -2.87 -5.82 -18.29
N ASN A 123 -3.70 -6.54 -19.03
CA ASN A 123 -3.28 -7.49 -20.07
C ASN A 123 -2.56 -6.82 -21.24
N THR A 124 -2.95 -5.58 -21.60
CA THR A 124 -2.40 -4.85 -22.75
C THR A 124 -1.00 -4.30 -22.49
N ILE A 125 -0.73 -3.83 -21.27
CA ILE A 125 0.56 -3.22 -20.91
C ILE A 125 1.40 -4.07 -19.95
N GLY A 126 0.87 -5.21 -19.49
CA GLY A 126 1.58 -6.18 -18.66
C GLY A 126 1.67 -5.78 -17.18
N ILE A 127 0.65 -5.11 -16.62
CA ILE A 127 0.58 -4.82 -15.17
C ILE A 127 0.57 -6.15 -14.41
N LYS A 128 1.48 -6.32 -13.45
CA LYS A 128 1.61 -7.58 -12.68
C LYS A 128 0.84 -7.59 -11.38
N VAL A 129 0.57 -6.42 -10.84
CA VAL A 129 -0.06 -6.25 -9.54
C VAL A 129 -1.07 -5.10 -9.59
N ILE A 130 -2.29 -5.37 -9.13
CA ILE A 130 -3.32 -4.35 -8.90
C ILE A 130 -3.46 -4.17 -7.38
N VAL A 131 -3.02 -3.03 -6.86
CA VAL A 131 -3.11 -2.67 -5.45
C VAL A 131 -4.49 -2.06 -5.17
N LEU A 132 -5.16 -2.52 -4.12
CA LEU A 132 -6.47 -2.06 -3.70
C LEU A 132 -6.48 -1.63 -2.24
N HIS A 133 -7.20 -0.55 -1.94
CA HIS A 133 -7.59 -0.21 -0.58
C HIS A 133 -8.83 -1.00 -0.14
N ALA A 134 -8.83 -1.49 1.10
CA ALA A 134 -10.00 -2.11 1.75
C ALA A 134 -11.15 -1.11 2.01
N GLY A 135 -10.89 0.19 1.83
CA GLY A 135 -11.67 1.26 2.45
C GLY A 135 -12.99 1.67 1.77
N GLU A 136 -13.60 2.75 2.27
CA GLU A 136 -14.92 3.37 2.00
C GLU A 136 -14.91 4.73 2.73
N ASN A 137 -15.59 5.77 2.27
CA ASN A 137 -15.50 7.06 2.96
C ASN A 137 -16.52 7.16 4.11
N ILE A 138 -16.17 6.76 5.34
CA ILE A 138 -17.11 6.89 6.47
C ILE A 138 -17.10 8.30 7.11
N THR A 139 -18.27 8.89 7.33
CA THR A 139 -18.37 10.16 8.06
C THR A 139 -17.95 10.03 9.54
N ARG A 140 -17.60 11.15 10.19
CA ARG A 140 -17.31 11.17 11.63
C ARG A 140 -18.45 10.68 12.48
N GLY A 141 -19.68 11.04 12.12
CA GLY A 141 -20.88 10.54 12.79
C GLY A 141 -21.00 9.02 12.67
N CYS A 142 -20.81 8.47 11.46
CA CYS A 142 -20.82 7.03 11.22
C CYS A 142 -19.71 6.34 12.02
N TRP A 143 -18.48 6.85 11.96
CA TRP A 143 -17.35 6.30 12.70
C TRP A 143 -17.62 6.20 14.20
N MET A 144 -18.13 7.28 14.81
CA MET A 144 -18.44 7.29 16.24
C MET A 144 -19.48 6.25 16.65
N GLN A 145 -20.34 5.80 15.72
CA GLN A 145 -21.33 4.74 15.93
C GLN A 145 -20.74 3.34 15.77
N VAL A 146 -19.77 3.15 14.87
CA VAL A 146 -19.27 1.81 14.49
C VAL A 146 -17.88 1.46 15.03
N LYS A 147 -17.12 2.43 15.56
CA LYS A 147 -15.72 2.24 16.00
C LYS A 147 -15.48 1.11 17.02
N ASN A 148 -16.52 0.70 17.74
CA ASN A 148 -16.49 -0.39 18.74
C ASN A 148 -17.38 -1.59 18.33
N ASN A 149 -17.93 -1.60 17.13
CA ASN A 149 -18.87 -2.63 16.67
C ASN A 149 -18.14 -3.76 15.93
N HIS A 150 -17.73 -4.79 16.67
CA HIS A 150 -16.99 -5.94 16.12
C HIS A 150 -17.77 -6.67 15.03
N GLU A 151 -19.09 -6.85 15.20
CA GLU A 151 -19.95 -7.52 14.22
C GLU A 151 -20.01 -6.73 12.92
N TYR A 152 -20.06 -5.40 13.00
CA TYR A 152 -20.00 -4.54 11.83
C TYR A 152 -18.67 -4.70 11.08
N LYS A 153 -17.52 -4.70 11.79
CA LYS A 153 -16.21 -4.94 11.16
C LYS A 153 -16.17 -6.29 10.46
N ARG A 154 -16.55 -7.37 11.14
CA ARG A 154 -16.48 -8.74 10.60
C ARG A 154 -17.40 -8.92 9.40
N LYS A 155 -18.57 -8.28 9.43
CA LYS A 155 -19.44 -8.18 8.25
C LYS A 155 -18.73 -7.48 7.09
N LYS A 156 -18.11 -6.32 7.32
CA LYS A 156 -17.39 -5.56 6.28
C LYS A 156 -16.19 -6.30 5.70
N LEU A 157 -15.39 -6.96 6.53
CA LEU A 157 -14.30 -7.84 6.06
C LEU A 157 -14.84 -9.02 5.24
N GLY A 158 -16.01 -9.55 5.59
CA GLY A 158 -16.69 -10.56 4.80
C GLY A 158 -17.15 -10.03 3.43
N GLU A 159 -17.69 -8.81 3.39
CA GLU A 159 -18.07 -8.12 2.15
C GLU A 159 -16.85 -7.86 1.25
N ILE A 160 -15.69 -7.49 1.83
CA ILE A 160 -14.40 -7.40 1.11
C ILE A 160 -14.03 -8.75 0.50
N ALA A 161 -14.02 -9.83 1.29
CA ALA A 161 -13.65 -11.16 0.79
C ALA A 161 -14.59 -11.65 -0.33
N THR A 162 -15.89 -11.38 -0.23
CA THR A 162 -16.83 -11.68 -1.33
C THR A 162 -16.54 -10.86 -2.58
N THR A 163 -16.22 -9.57 -2.43
CA THR A 163 -15.87 -8.73 -3.58
C THR A 163 -14.58 -9.20 -4.24
N LEU A 164 -13.54 -9.47 -3.46
CA LEU A 164 -12.27 -10.04 -3.95
C LEU A 164 -12.49 -11.37 -4.68
N GLY A 165 -13.38 -12.24 -4.19
CA GLY A 165 -13.75 -13.47 -4.90
C GLY A 165 -14.33 -13.20 -6.29
N GLY A 166 -15.28 -12.27 -6.40
CA GLY A 166 -15.82 -11.85 -7.70
C GLY A 166 -14.80 -11.14 -8.60
N MET A 167 -13.74 -10.56 -8.02
CA MET A 167 -12.63 -10.00 -8.79
C MET A 167 -11.75 -11.10 -9.39
N VAL A 168 -11.46 -12.17 -8.65
CA VAL A 168 -10.74 -13.34 -9.17
C VAL A 168 -11.51 -13.99 -10.31
N ASP A 169 -12.84 -14.15 -10.19
CA ASP A 169 -13.68 -14.67 -11.27
C ASP A 169 -13.52 -13.86 -12.58
N ILE A 170 -13.42 -12.53 -12.48
CA ILE A 170 -13.17 -11.64 -13.63
C ILE A 170 -11.76 -11.85 -14.19
N MET A 171 -10.75 -11.91 -13.31
CA MET A 171 -9.37 -12.15 -13.70
C MET A 171 -9.22 -13.46 -14.48
N GLU A 172 -9.79 -14.55 -13.97
CA GLU A 172 -9.77 -15.86 -14.63
C GLU A 172 -10.51 -15.85 -15.96
N ARG A 173 -11.72 -15.29 -15.98
CA ARG A 173 -12.55 -15.19 -17.20
C ARG A 173 -11.84 -14.43 -18.31
N ASP A 174 -11.15 -13.35 -17.97
CA ASP A 174 -10.51 -12.44 -18.92
C ASP A 174 -9.01 -12.76 -19.12
N GLY A 175 -8.51 -13.83 -18.51
CA GLY A 175 -7.15 -14.35 -18.70
C GLY A 175 -6.05 -13.46 -18.12
N TYR A 176 -6.30 -12.76 -17.02
CA TYR A 176 -5.29 -11.98 -16.31
C TYR A 176 -4.41 -12.88 -15.45
N GLU A 177 -3.10 -12.91 -15.75
CA GLU A 177 -2.10 -13.73 -15.04
C GLU A 177 -1.36 -12.95 -13.92
N GLY A 178 -1.81 -11.74 -13.57
CA GLY A 178 -1.26 -10.99 -12.44
C GLY A 178 -1.98 -11.30 -11.13
N SER A 179 -1.75 -10.46 -10.12
CA SER A 179 -2.36 -10.61 -8.79
C SER A 179 -2.98 -9.32 -8.29
N ILE A 180 -3.88 -9.44 -7.33
CA ILE A 180 -4.40 -8.32 -6.54
C ILE A 180 -3.63 -8.24 -5.22
N SER A 181 -3.31 -7.04 -4.78
CA SER A 181 -2.68 -6.77 -3.48
C SER A 181 -3.61 -5.91 -2.64
N LEU A 182 -4.07 -6.43 -1.51
CA LEU A 182 -4.83 -5.63 -0.55
C LEU A 182 -3.84 -4.86 0.34
N GLU A 183 -3.92 -3.54 0.33
CA GLU A 183 -3.02 -2.68 1.10
C GLU A 183 -3.45 -2.53 2.56
N ASN A 184 -2.48 -2.53 3.48
CA ASN A 184 -2.75 -2.23 4.88
C ASN A 184 -3.00 -0.73 5.08
N MET A 185 -4.12 -0.41 5.73
CA MET A 185 -4.50 0.98 6.01
C MET A 185 -3.98 1.45 7.39
N PRO A 186 -3.52 2.71 7.50
CA PRO A 186 -2.98 3.25 8.74
C PRO A 186 -4.07 3.56 9.77
N TRP A 187 -3.61 4.08 10.92
CA TRP A 187 -4.44 4.72 11.94
C TRP A 187 -5.13 5.98 11.42
N PRO A 188 -6.43 6.22 11.72
CA PRO A 188 -7.15 7.33 11.11
C PRO A 188 -6.53 8.67 11.49
N PHE A 189 -6.16 9.42 10.45
CA PHE A 189 -5.60 10.76 10.57
C PHE A 189 -6.66 11.87 10.76
N ASP A 190 -7.65 11.66 11.64
CA ASP A 190 -8.80 12.56 11.86
C ASP A 190 -9.87 12.57 10.73
N VAL A 191 -10.88 11.71 10.88
CA VAL A 191 -12.30 11.80 10.43
C VAL A 191 -12.73 13.00 9.55
N PRO A 192 -13.51 12.89 8.44
CA PRO A 192 -14.26 11.77 7.84
C PRO A 192 -13.69 11.27 6.50
N GLY A 193 -13.99 10.03 6.15
CA GLY A 193 -13.75 9.47 4.83
C GLY A 193 -12.79 8.30 4.81
N PHE A 194 -12.78 7.42 5.82
CA PHE A 194 -11.95 6.22 5.69
C PHE A 194 -12.50 4.94 6.32
N SER A 195 -12.49 3.94 5.44
CA SER A 195 -12.79 2.52 5.47
C SER A 195 -11.91 1.65 6.30
N LEU A 196 -12.42 0.93 7.30
CA LEU A 196 -11.69 -0.14 7.98
C LEU A 196 -10.22 0.24 8.23
N THR A 197 -10.00 1.44 8.76
CA THR A 197 -8.67 1.88 9.20
C THR A 197 -8.17 0.94 10.28
N ASN A 198 -6.85 0.81 10.42
CA ASN A 198 -6.22 -0.12 11.36
C ASN A 198 -6.41 -1.59 11.01
N MET A 199 -6.17 -1.96 9.75
CA MET A 199 -6.10 -3.38 9.41
C MET A 199 -4.91 -4.02 10.12
N LEU A 200 -5.19 -5.06 10.89
CA LEU A 200 -4.19 -5.90 11.56
C LEU A 200 -3.99 -7.20 10.79
N PRO A 201 -2.90 -7.94 11.02
CA PRO A 201 -2.72 -9.25 10.40
C PRO A 201 -3.94 -10.18 10.56
N SER A 202 -4.60 -10.19 11.73
CA SER A 202 -5.83 -10.99 11.91
C SER A 202 -7.04 -10.56 11.07
N ASP A 203 -7.05 -9.34 10.53
CA ASP A 203 -8.06 -8.90 9.57
C ASP A 203 -7.80 -9.52 8.19
N PHE A 204 -6.53 -9.53 7.77
CA PHE A 204 -6.10 -10.21 6.54
C PHE A 204 -6.33 -11.71 6.64
N ASP A 205 -5.96 -12.35 7.75
CA ASP A 205 -6.20 -13.78 7.96
C ASP A 205 -7.67 -14.14 7.84
N TYR A 206 -8.55 -13.30 8.39
CA TYR A 206 -9.99 -13.51 8.24
C TYR A 206 -10.44 -13.38 6.78
N ILE A 207 -9.97 -12.36 6.04
CA ILE A 207 -10.30 -12.21 4.62
C ILE A 207 -9.81 -13.44 3.84
N PHE A 208 -8.58 -13.88 4.06
CA PHE A 208 -8.00 -15.05 3.39
C PHE A 208 -8.75 -16.33 3.72
N SER A 209 -9.11 -16.60 4.98
CA SER A 209 -9.93 -17.77 5.31
C SER A 209 -11.28 -17.77 4.59
N ARG A 210 -11.89 -16.59 4.38
CA ARG A 210 -13.14 -16.46 3.62
C ARG A 210 -12.94 -16.67 2.10
N LEU A 211 -11.76 -16.36 1.56
CA LEU A 211 -11.40 -16.62 0.17
C LEU A 211 -11.06 -18.10 -0.05
N GLU A 212 -10.38 -18.74 0.89
CA GLU A 212 -10.11 -20.18 0.88
C GLU A 212 -11.39 -21.01 0.88
N GLU A 213 -12.42 -20.59 1.63
CA GLU A 213 -13.76 -21.19 1.57
C GLU A 213 -14.40 -21.13 0.16
N GLN A 214 -13.95 -20.22 -0.70
CA GLN A 214 -14.37 -20.06 -2.09
C GLN A 214 -13.43 -20.77 -3.08
N GLY A 215 -12.38 -21.44 -2.59
CA GLY A 215 -11.40 -22.15 -3.43
C GLY A 215 -10.26 -21.28 -3.97
N ILE A 216 -10.11 -20.05 -3.47
CA ILE A 216 -9.06 -19.12 -3.89
C ILE A 216 -7.83 -19.30 -2.99
N THR A 217 -6.65 -19.39 -3.59
CA THR A 217 -5.40 -19.68 -2.87
C THR A 217 -4.75 -18.39 -2.38
N LYS A 218 -4.52 -18.28 -1.06
CA LYS A 218 -3.79 -17.14 -0.47
C LYS A 218 -2.39 -17.01 -1.10
N GLY A 219 -2.04 -15.80 -1.53
CA GLY A 219 -0.70 -15.46 -2.01
C GLY A 219 -0.43 -15.77 -3.50
N GLU A 220 -1.38 -16.38 -4.21
CA GLU A 220 -1.28 -16.58 -5.67
C GLU A 220 -2.10 -15.51 -6.41
N GLU A 221 -3.43 -15.53 -6.29
CA GLU A 221 -4.30 -14.53 -6.95
C GLU A 221 -4.48 -13.27 -6.10
N ILE A 222 -4.55 -13.43 -4.78
CA ILE A 222 -4.72 -12.35 -3.81
C ILE A 222 -3.59 -12.38 -2.78
N GLY A 223 -2.85 -11.27 -2.70
CA GLY A 223 -1.80 -11.03 -1.71
C GLY A 223 -2.01 -9.72 -0.94
N VAL A 224 -0.94 -9.26 -0.30
CA VAL A 224 -0.89 -8.06 0.53
C VAL A 224 0.10 -7.06 -0.05
N CYS A 225 -0.34 -5.81 -0.20
CA CYS A 225 0.57 -4.68 -0.30
C CYS A 225 0.93 -4.25 1.12
N VAL A 226 2.20 -4.39 1.49
CA VAL A 226 2.67 -3.84 2.76
C VAL A 226 3.16 -2.42 2.52
N ASP A 227 2.33 -1.46 2.88
CA ASP A 227 2.77 -0.09 3.10
C ASP A 227 3.46 0.00 4.47
N LEU A 228 4.77 0.24 4.39
CA LEU A 228 5.64 0.33 5.56
C LEU A 228 5.41 1.62 6.35
N CYS A 229 5.03 2.72 5.70
CA CYS A 229 4.66 3.97 6.36
C CYS A 229 3.39 3.76 7.18
N HIS A 230 2.36 3.14 6.61
CA HIS A 230 1.12 2.81 7.30
C HIS A 230 1.36 1.88 8.49
N SER A 231 2.21 0.87 8.32
CA SER A 231 2.60 -0.05 9.39
C SER A 231 3.34 0.68 10.54
N TRP A 232 4.16 1.69 10.20
CA TRP A 232 4.88 2.52 11.16
C TRP A 232 3.93 3.41 11.97
N ILE A 233 3.00 4.06 11.29
CA ILE A 233 1.95 4.88 11.89
C ILE A 233 1.10 4.03 12.86
N LEU A 234 0.68 2.84 12.41
CA LEU A 234 -0.10 1.91 13.23
C LEU A 234 0.68 1.47 14.48
N SER A 235 1.99 1.24 14.35
CA SER A 235 2.87 0.90 15.47
C SER A 235 3.00 2.07 16.47
N LYS A 236 3.13 3.31 16.00
CA LYS A 236 3.10 4.51 16.85
C LYS A 236 1.78 4.64 17.62
N ALA A 237 0.65 4.29 16.99
CA ALA A 237 -0.65 4.26 17.67
C ALA A 237 -0.70 3.23 18.80
N ALA A 238 -0.14 2.04 18.58
CA ALA A 238 -0.05 1.01 19.61
C ALA A 238 0.88 1.41 20.77
N ILE A 239 2.00 2.09 20.47
CA ILE A 239 2.90 2.65 21.49
C ILE A 239 2.16 3.67 22.36
N ALA A 240 1.51 4.66 21.73
CA ALA A 240 0.74 5.68 22.45
C ALA A 240 -0.38 5.05 23.30
N ALA A 241 -1.09 4.04 22.78
CA ALA A 241 -2.11 3.30 23.53
C ALA A 241 -1.55 2.68 24.82
N ARG A 242 -0.39 2.02 24.73
CA ARG A 242 0.29 1.41 25.89
C ARG A 242 0.70 2.46 26.92
N GLU A 243 1.27 3.57 26.46
CA GLU A 243 1.70 4.66 27.36
C GLU A 243 0.51 5.25 28.11
N ILE A 244 -0.60 5.51 27.42
CA ILE A 244 -1.80 6.08 28.05
C ILE A 244 -2.43 5.09 29.03
N GLN A 245 -2.41 3.77 28.78
CA GLN A 245 -2.90 2.79 29.75
C GLN A 245 -2.14 2.82 31.09
N THR A 246 -0.90 3.34 31.13
CA THR A 246 -0.17 3.54 32.38
C THR A 246 -0.66 4.76 33.16
N ARG A 247 -1.34 5.71 32.49
CA ARG A 247 -1.94 6.91 33.08
C ARG A 247 -3.34 6.59 33.61
N LYS A 248 -3.52 6.64 34.94
CA LYS A 248 -4.81 6.34 35.59
C LYS A 248 -5.87 7.44 35.40
N ASP A 249 -5.43 8.64 35.02
CA ASP A 249 -6.22 9.85 34.83
C ASP A 249 -6.83 9.97 33.42
N ILE A 250 -6.31 9.23 32.44
CA ILE A 250 -6.80 9.25 31.06
C ILE A 250 -7.35 7.88 30.70
N HIS A 251 -8.62 7.83 30.31
CA HIS A 251 -9.17 6.67 29.62
C HIS A 251 -9.17 6.94 28.12
N TRP A 252 -8.13 6.44 27.44
CA TRP A 252 -8.06 6.45 25.99
C TRP A 252 -8.01 5.03 25.48
N GLU A 253 -8.90 4.74 24.53
CA GLU A 253 -8.86 3.51 23.77
C GLU A 253 -8.71 3.88 22.30
N PRO A 254 -7.76 3.26 21.58
CA PRO A 254 -7.59 3.48 20.15
C PRO A 254 -8.92 3.12 19.43
N PRO A 255 -9.66 4.09 18.86
CA PRO A 255 -10.89 3.80 18.10
C PRO A 255 -10.63 2.95 16.84
N GLY A 256 -11.44 1.92 16.59
CA GLY A 256 -11.26 1.05 15.43
C GLY A 256 -10.44 -0.20 15.68
N ILE A 257 -9.87 -0.32 16.88
CA ILE A 257 -9.31 -1.57 17.37
C ILE A 257 -10.37 -2.28 18.19
N PHE A 258 -10.98 -3.26 17.56
CA PHE A 258 -12.07 -4.01 18.15
C PHE A 258 -11.53 -4.93 19.25
N SER A 259 -12.41 -5.27 20.20
CA SER A 259 -12.00 -5.86 21.47
C SER A 259 -11.27 -7.20 21.34
N ARG A 260 -11.50 -7.96 20.27
CA ARG A 260 -10.82 -9.25 20.04
C ARG A 260 -9.43 -9.10 19.44
N GLU A 261 -9.22 -8.05 18.66
CA GLU A 261 -7.98 -7.73 17.95
C GLU A 261 -7.09 -6.81 18.78
N ARG A 262 -7.61 -6.29 19.90
CA ARG A 262 -6.87 -5.41 20.80
C ARG A 262 -5.62 -6.05 21.36
N GLU A 263 -5.64 -7.34 21.68
CA GLU A 263 -4.45 -8.02 22.16
C GLU A 263 -3.33 -8.01 21.11
N GLU A 264 -3.69 -8.22 19.85
CA GLU A 264 -2.78 -8.17 18.71
C GLU A 264 -2.26 -6.75 18.47
N PHE A 265 -3.16 -5.76 18.43
CA PHE A 265 -2.78 -4.36 18.30
C PHE A 265 -1.79 -3.93 19.38
N MET A 266 -2.02 -4.34 20.63
CA MET A 266 -1.14 -3.99 21.74
C MET A 266 0.23 -4.68 21.69
N LYS A 267 0.41 -5.69 20.82
CA LYS A 267 1.71 -6.32 20.51
C LYS A 267 2.48 -5.61 19.39
N LEU A 268 1.84 -4.73 18.61
CA LEU A 268 2.53 -3.96 17.57
C LEU A 268 3.59 -3.05 18.18
N GLN A 269 4.85 -3.26 17.79
CA GLN A 269 6.00 -2.47 18.26
C GLN A 269 6.63 -1.69 17.12
N ASP A 270 6.64 -2.28 15.93
CA ASP A 270 7.26 -1.75 14.73
C ASP A 270 6.68 -2.46 13.48
N PRO A 271 7.00 -1.96 12.27
CA PRO A 271 6.56 -2.56 11.02
C PRO A 271 7.09 -3.98 10.81
N ILE A 272 8.21 -4.37 11.43
CA ILE A 272 8.78 -5.73 11.33
C ILE A 272 7.80 -6.75 11.90
N TRP A 273 7.22 -6.46 13.07
CA TRP A 273 6.20 -7.32 13.65
C TRP A 273 5.05 -7.53 12.66
N PHE A 274 4.53 -6.46 12.05
CA PHE A 274 3.44 -6.53 11.08
C PHE A 274 3.80 -7.39 9.86
N SER A 275 4.92 -7.09 9.20
CA SER A 275 5.39 -7.81 8.02
C SER A 275 5.65 -9.30 8.30
N SER A 276 6.14 -9.64 9.50
CA SER A 276 6.46 -11.03 9.85
C SER A 276 5.25 -11.96 9.88
N HIS A 277 4.04 -11.44 10.11
CA HIS A 277 2.81 -12.23 10.14
C HIS A 277 2.20 -12.44 8.74
N LEU A 278 2.61 -11.63 7.76
CA LEU A 278 2.05 -11.63 6.41
C LEU A 278 3.07 -12.08 5.36
N LEU A 279 4.29 -12.46 5.77
CA LEU A 279 5.46 -12.65 4.91
C LEU A 279 5.17 -13.51 3.66
N GLU A 280 4.44 -14.61 3.82
CA GLU A 280 4.14 -15.55 2.73
C GLU A 280 3.12 -15.02 1.70
N CYS A 281 2.43 -13.92 1.99
CA CYS A 281 1.44 -13.32 1.09
C CYS A 281 1.80 -11.90 0.65
N ILE A 282 2.98 -11.38 0.97
CA ILE A 282 3.42 -10.06 0.48
C ILE A 282 3.79 -10.18 -1.00
N ASN A 283 3.08 -9.46 -1.85
CA ASN A 283 3.33 -9.39 -3.30
C ASN A 283 3.55 -7.95 -3.82
N HIS A 284 3.45 -6.96 -2.94
CA HIS A 284 3.77 -5.56 -3.24
C HIS A 284 4.24 -4.83 -1.98
N VAL A 285 5.05 -3.78 -2.15
CA VAL A 285 5.50 -2.94 -1.04
C VAL A 285 5.34 -1.48 -1.43
N HIS A 286 4.65 -0.71 -0.60
CA HIS A 286 4.71 0.75 -0.65
C HIS A 286 5.67 1.27 0.39
N VAL A 287 6.40 2.32 0.01
CA VAL A 287 7.28 3.07 0.90
C VAL A 287 7.02 4.56 0.76
N ALA A 288 6.90 5.20 1.91
CA ALA A 288 6.85 6.63 2.10
C ALA A 288 7.46 6.95 3.47
N ASP A 289 7.74 8.21 3.74
CA ASP A 289 8.24 8.62 5.04
C ASP A 289 7.12 9.17 5.94
N SER A 290 7.42 9.22 7.24
CA SER A 290 6.51 9.69 8.27
C SER A 290 7.27 10.34 9.42
N SER A 291 6.76 11.47 9.90
CA SER A 291 7.27 12.19 11.07
C SER A 291 6.21 12.41 12.12
N GLY A 292 6.63 12.77 13.34
CA GLY A 292 5.72 13.15 14.40
C GLY A 292 5.13 11.95 15.15
N SER A 293 4.35 12.23 16.18
CA SER A 293 3.85 11.22 17.12
C SER A 293 2.37 11.45 17.43
N ILE A 294 1.73 10.39 17.90
CA ILE A 294 0.38 10.50 18.46
C ILE A 294 0.51 11.12 19.84
N VAL A 295 -0.06 12.32 19.99
CA VAL A 295 -0.15 13.02 21.27
C VAL A 295 -1.60 13.05 21.68
N VAL A 296 -1.89 12.54 22.88
CA VAL A 296 -3.23 12.53 23.44
C VAL A 296 -3.30 13.49 24.62
N GLY A 297 -4.25 14.42 24.58
CA GLY A 297 -4.50 15.39 25.63
C GLY A 297 -5.18 14.78 26.85
N ASP A 298 -5.27 15.55 27.93
CA ASP A 298 -5.80 15.07 29.22
C ASP A 298 -7.29 14.67 29.15
N SER A 299 -8.04 15.12 28.14
CA SER A 299 -9.42 14.70 27.93
C SER A 299 -9.59 13.49 26.98
N GLY A 300 -8.47 12.90 26.53
CA GLY A 300 -8.46 11.78 25.59
C GLY A 300 -8.59 12.19 24.12
N GLU A 301 -8.50 13.47 23.81
CA GLU A 301 -8.47 14.01 22.45
C GLU A 301 -7.11 13.79 21.80
N ILE A 302 -7.07 13.54 20.49
CA ILE A 302 -5.83 13.52 19.71
C ILE A 302 -5.44 14.97 19.45
N LEU A 303 -4.27 15.38 19.96
CA LEU A 303 -3.70 16.72 19.79
C LEU A 303 -2.74 16.80 18.61
N SER A 304 -2.09 15.69 18.28
CA SER A 304 -1.29 15.53 17.08
C SER A 304 -1.25 14.07 16.65
N GLN A 305 -0.92 13.86 15.39
CA GLN A 305 -0.78 12.57 14.76
C GLN A 305 0.43 12.59 13.82
N PRO A 306 1.01 11.44 13.49
CA PRO A 306 2.07 11.36 12.49
C PRO A 306 1.63 11.96 11.16
N THR A 307 2.58 12.42 10.37
CA THR A 307 2.37 12.72 8.95
C THR A 307 2.62 11.45 8.13
N GLU A 308 1.99 11.36 6.97
CA GLU A 308 2.17 10.29 6.00
C GLU A 308 2.60 10.93 4.68
N GLY A 309 3.53 10.29 3.96
CA GLY A 309 3.89 10.75 2.63
C GLY A 309 4.96 11.83 2.60
N GLU A 310 5.80 11.91 3.63
CA GLU A 310 6.98 12.77 3.56
C GLU A 310 8.02 12.19 2.59
N GLU A 311 8.87 13.07 2.02
CA GLU A 311 10.01 12.68 1.19
C GLU A 311 10.92 11.71 1.97
N LEU A 312 11.26 10.56 1.38
CA LEU A 312 12.16 9.60 2.01
C LEU A 312 13.51 10.24 2.32
N GLY A 313 14.00 9.97 3.53
CA GLY A 313 15.23 10.51 4.07
C GLY A 313 15.05 11.81 4.87
N LYS A 314 13.83 12.37 4.92
CA LYS A 314 13.52 13.55 5.74
C LYS A 314 12.76 13.23 7.01
N GLY A 315 11.95 12.19 6.99
CA GLY A 315 11.12 11.81 8.11
C GLY A 315 11.82 10.90 9.11
N GLU A 316 11.12 10.63 10.21
CA GLU A 316 11.63 9.80 11.30
C GLU A 316 11.67 8.32 10.94
N PHE A 317 10.80 7.87 10.02
CA PHE A 317 10.69 6.46 9.70
C PHE A 317 11.89 5.98 8.88
N SER A 318 12.19 6.63 7.76
CA SER A 318 13.32 6.23 6.92
C SER A 318 14.68 6.38 7.60
N ALA A 319 14.78 7.27 8.60
CA ALA A 319 15.96 7.43 9.45
C ALA A 319 16.10 6.33 10.53
N SER A 320 15.03 5.57 10.79
CA SER A 320 15.02 4.47 11.75
C SER A 320 15.60 3.19 11.14
N PRO A 321 16.40 2.40 11.88
CA PRO A 321 16.83 1.07 11.43
C PRO A 321 15.66 0.18 11.00
N ARG A 322 14.48 0.39 11.61
CA ARG A 322 13.25 -0.35 11.32
C ARG A 322 12.83 -0.29 9.85
N PHE A 323 13.10 0.80 9.14
CA PHE A 323 12.80 0.88 7.71
C PHE A 323 13.58 -0.18 6.92
N SER A 324 14.91 -0.19 7.08
CA SER A 324 15.80 -1.13 6.40
C SER A 324 15.61 -2.58 6.87
N GLU A 325 15.37 -2.79 8.17
CA GLU A 325 15.12 -4.12 8.76
C GLU A 325 13.80 -4.72 8.28
N SER A 326 12.76 -3.91 8.07
CA SER A 326 11.49 -4.38 7.51
C SER A 326 11.63 -4.85 6.07
N LEU A 327 12.33 -4.10 5.23
CA LEU A 327 12.62 -4.54 3.85
C LEU A 327 13.52 -5.78 3.86
N ALA A 328 14.55 -5.84 4.71
CA ALA A 328 15.36 -7.05 4.85
C ALA A 328 14.53 -8.27 5.26
N LEU A 329 13.61 -8.13 6.21
CA LEU A 329 12.68 -9.20 6.59
C LEU A 329 11.80 -9.63 5.42
N ILE A 330 11.17 -8.69 4.71
CA ILE A 330 10.29 -8.99 3.57
C ILE A 330 11.06 -9.77 2.49
N ALA A 331 12.31 -9.38 2.22
CA ALA A 331 13.18 -10.07 1.28
C ALA A 331 13.42 -11.56 1.64
N THR A 332 13.42 -11.92 2.94
CA THR A 332 13.55 -13.33 3.36
C THR A 332 12.35 -14.20 3.01
N GLY A 333 11.20 -13.60 2.72
CA GLY A 333 9.99 -14.30 2.28
C GLY A 333 9.92 -14.59 0.79
N LEU A 334 10.86 -14.04 0.00
CA LEU A 334 10.82 -14.16 -1.45
C LEU A 334 11.30 -15.54 -1.91
N LYS A 335 10.63 -16.06 -2.93
CA LYS A 335 11.08 -17.23 -3.68
C LYS A 335 12.35 -16.85 -4.47
N GLU A 336 13.22 -17.84 -4.71
CA GLU A 336 14.43 -17.67 -5.53
C GLU A 336 14.09 -17.01 -6.88
N ASP A 337 14.89 -16.04 -7.31
CA ASP A 337 14.72 -15.23 -8.53
C ASP A 337 13.45 -14.37 -8.63
N HIS A 338 12.65 -14.24 -7.56
CA HIS A 338 11.49 -13.36 -7.52
C HIS A 338 11.86 -11.98 -6.94
N LYS A 339 11.37 -10.91 -7.59
CA LYS A 339 11.48 -9.53 -7.08
C LYS A 339 10.10 -8.95 -6.83
N LEU A 340 9.97 -8.17 -5.76
CA LEU A 340 8.77 -7.37 -5.52
C LEU A 340 8.90 -5.98 -6.12
N ILE A 341 7.80 -5.45 -6.64
CA ILE A 341 7.73 -4.01 -6.93
C ILE A 341 7.66 -3.28 -5.58
N CYS A 342 8.62 -2.37 -5.37
CA CYS A 342 8.68 -1.49 -4.20
C CYS A 342 8.43 -0.07 -4.67
N THR A 343 7.21 0.42 -4.46
CA THR A 343 6.75 1.70 -4.97
C THR A 343 7.00 2.80 -3.94
N LEU A 344 7.72 3.83 -4.35
CA LEU A 344 7.70 5.13 -3.70
C LEU A 344 6.33 5.76 -3.89
N GLU A 345 5.51 5.75 -2.84
CA GLU A 345 4.18 6.31 -2.91
C GLU A 345 4.26 7.84 -2.86
N ILE A 346 3.69 8.50 -3.87
CA ILE A 346 3.73 9.95 -4.02
C ILE A 346 2.35 10.51 -3.67
N LYS A 347 2.31 11.47 -2.74
CA LYS A 347 1.04 12.09 -2.33
C LYS A 347 0.58 13.14 -3.34
N ASP A 348 -0.71 13.48 -3.23
CA ASP A 348 -1.38 14.42 -4.14
C ASP A 348 -0.64 15.77 -4.31
N GLU A 349 0.04 16.23 -3.26
CA GLU A 349 0.80 17.49 -3.26
C GLU A 349 2.13 17.42 -4.00
N ASP A 350 2.62 16.22 -4.29
CA ASP A 350 3.89 15.97 -4.96
C ASP A 350 3.75 15.66 -6.47
N PHE A 351 2.51 15.48 -6.97
CA PHE A 351 2.29 15.50 -8.42
C PHE A 351 2.70 16.86 -8.98
N MET A 352 3.36 16.87 -10.14
CA MET A 352 3.99 18.06 -10.72
C MET A 352 5.18 18.63 -9.92
N ASN A 353 5.60 17.99 -8.81
CA ASN A 353 6.82 18.31 -8.07
C ASN A 353 7.81 17.14 -8.09
N PRO A 354 8.46 16.91 -9.24
CA PRO A 354 9.22 15.69 -9.49
C PRO A 354 10.49 15.61 -8.60
N VAL A 355 10.98 16.76 -8.10
CA VAL A 355 12.20 16.85 -7.27
C VAL A 355 12.15 15.99 -6.01
N ASN A 356 11.00 15.88 -5.36
CA ASN A 356 10.85 15.08 -4.14
C ASN A 356 11.06 13.60 -4.44
N THR A 357 10.45 13.08 -5.50
CA THR A 357 10.64 11.70 -5.95
C THR A 357 12.07 11.39 -6.35
N LYS A 358 12.77 12.33 -7.02
CA LYS A 358 14.20 12.14 -7.30
C LYS A 358 15.00 11.92 -6.02
N ARG A 359 14.76 12.74 -4.99
CA ARG A 359 15.46 12.61 -3.71
C ARG A 359 15.07 11.32 -2.99
N SER A 360 13.80 10.94 -3.01
CA SER A 360 13.34 9.68 -2.43
C SER A 360 13.95 8.46 -3.12
N LEU A 361 14.10 8.46 -4.44
CA LEU A 361 14.79 7.39 -5.19
C LEU A 361 16.27 7.28 -4.80
N GLU A 362 16.96 8.42 -4.72
CA GLU A 362 18.37 8.47 -4.30
C GLU A 362 18.53 8.03 -2.84
N ALA A 363 17.61 8.42 -1.95
CA ALA A 363 17.59 7.99 -0.55
C ALA A 363 17.37 6.47 -0.44
N LEU A 364 16.39 5.91 -1.17
CA LEU A 364 16.14 4.48 -1.21
C LEU A 364 17.39 3.71 -1.67
N HIS A 365 18.04 4.16 -2.74
CA HIS A 365 19.31 3.56 -3.19
C HIS A 365 20.42 3.62 -2.14
N HIS A 366 20.55 4.74 -1.44
CA HIS A 366 21.59 4.93 -0.43
C HIS A 366 21.40 4.07 0.83
N LEU A 367 20.16 3.75 1.19
CA LEU A 367 19.85 2.93 2.37
C LEU A 367 20.24 1.45 2.22
N PHE A 368 20.58 1.00 1.00
CA PHE A 368 20.87 -0.40 0.68
C PHE A 368 22.17 -0.61 -0.10
N LYS A 369 23.15 0.27 0.12
CA LYS A 369 24.56 0.05 -0.22
C LYS A 369 25.35 -0.28 1.04
#